data_AF-A0A9D2PE75-F1
#
_entry.id   AF-A0A9D2PE75-F1
#
_cell.length_a   1.000
_cell.length_b   1.000
_cell.length_c   1.000
_cell.angle_alpha   90.00
_cell.angle_beta   90.00
_cell.angle_gamma   90.00
#
_symmetry.space_group_name_H-M   'P 1'
#
loop_
_entity.id
_entity.type
_entity.pdbx_description
1 polymer ?
#
loop_
_entity_poly.entity_id
_entity_poly.type
_entity_poly.pdbx_seq_one_letter_code
_entity_poly.pdbx_strand_id
1 'polypeptide(L)'
;MEKNRRRKLQFICIAAGFVLYGAALAAGIGREDAGVLKRGLHGEGTTVYPVAVRGLLEEETKVEIPVSEQSYSEEEAEELFDRIQRELPEEILGENESLAAVRTDLNLISYLDEYGVEISWRTDGERIDSFGTVYGEGASPEGEEVWLEAELSDGSHQAVYEFPVTVLPPARTAEEQVVERFLEEVREADETQRGENFTLPEQFEGRELAYRETEGQPLWALPFFGILAAVFLETEEKEQKKRARERRERELLRDYPEVVSKLAVFLGAGLTVRGAWEQVVESYERNRREGGRERFAYEEMRQALEQMEKKVPEGKAYQEFGRSCGLQPYLKLAGLLEQNRREGTKNLRGMMGLEMASAFEERKNLARKQGEEAGTKLLLPLFLMLGVVMAMVMAPALLSF
;
A
#
# COMPACT_ATOMS: atom_id res chain seq x y z
N MET A 1 75.14 -41.25 -25.23
CA MET A 1 74.79 -41.74 -26.59
C MET A 1 73.29 -41.60 -26.94
N GLU A 2 72.36 -41.52 -25.98
CA GLU A 2 70.92 -41.44 -26.26
C GLU A 2 70.42 -40.13 -26.91
N LYS A 3 71.02 -38.97 -26.57
CA LYS A 3 70.57 -37.66 -27.07
C LYS A 3 70.69 -37.54 -28.60
N ASN A 4 71.69 -38.19 -29.19
CA ASN A 4 71.91 -38.20 -30.64
C ASN A 4 70.94 -39.15 -31.38
N ARG A 5 70.45 -40.18 -30.69
CA ARG A 5 69.45 -41.13 -31.23
C ARG A 5 68.07 -40.48 -31.33
N ARG A 6 67.66 -39.68 -30.32
CA ARG A 6 66.39 -38.93 -30.34
C ARG A 6 66.32 -37.88 -31.46
N ARG A 7 67.40 -37.12 -31.70
CA ARG A 7 67.44 -36.13 -32.79
C ARG A 7 67.34 -36.77 -34.18
N LYS A 8 67.98 -37.94 -34.39
CA LYS A 8 67.84 -38.69 -35.65
C LYS A 8 66.41 -39.21 -35.86
N LEU A 9 65.73 -39.69 -34.81
CA LEU A 9 64.32 -40.09 -34.89
C LEU A 9 63.39 -38.91 -35.25
N GLN A 10 63.62 -37.73 -34.67
CA GLN A 10 62.84 -36.53 -35.01
C GLN A 10 62.98 -36.13 -36.48
N PHE A 11 64.20 -36.15 -37.03
CA PHE A 11 64.40 -35.87 -38.45
C PHE A 11 63.76 -36.92 -39.37
N ILE A 12 63.79 -38.20 -38.98
CA ILE A 12 63.13 -39.27 -39.74
C ILE A 12 61.61 -39.11 -39.71
N CYS A 13 61.01 -38.74 -38.57
CA CYS A 13 59.57 -38.48 -38.49
C CYS A 13 59.14 -37.28 -39.34
N ILE A 14 59.92 -36.19 -39.35
CA ILE A 14 59.63 -35.02 -40.18
C ILE A 14 59.78 -35.38 -41.67
N ALA A 15 60.84 -36.08 -42.05
CA ALA A 15 61.03 -36.55 -43.42
C ALA A 15 59.94 -37.52 -43.86
N ALA A 16 59.55 -38.47 -43.00
CA ALA A 16 58.43 -39.38 -43.25
C ALA A 16 57.10 -38.62 -43.39
N GLY A 17 56.89 -37.55 -42.62
CA GLY A 17 55.74 -36.66 -42.76
C GLY A 17 55.70 -35.95 -44.12
N PHE A 18 56.83 -35.41 -44.58
CA PHE A 18 56.92 -34.80 -45.92
C PHE A 18 56.78 -35.82 -47.05
N VAL A 19 57.31 -37.04 -46.88
CA VAL A 19 57.13 -38.13 -47.85
C VAL A 19 55.69 -38.61 -47.88
N LEU A 20 55.02 -38.74 -46.72
CA LEU A 20 53.60 -39.07 -46.65
C LEU A 20 52.73 -37.97 -47.23
N TYR A 21 53.06 -36.70 -47.00
CA TYR A 21 52.35 -35.56 -47.58
C TYR A 21 52.53 -35.50 -49.11
N GLY A 22 53.77 -35.70 -49.59
CA GLY A 22 54.05 -35.80 -51.02
C GLY A 22 53.39 -37.01 -51.68
N ALA A 23 53.35 -38.16 -51.00
CA ALA A 23 52.65 -39.35 -51.46
C ALA A 23 51.13 -39.16 -51.45
N ALA A 24 50.56 -38.47 -50.47
CA ALA A 24 49.13 -38.13 -50.44
C ALA A 24 48.75 -37.19 -51.58
N LEU A 25 49.58 -36.18 -51.86
CA LEU A 25 49.42 -35.28 -53.02
C LEU A 25 49.54 -36.04 -54.35
N ALA A 26 50.50 -36.95 -54.49
CA ALA A 26 50.69 -37.76 -55.70
C ALA A 26 49.59 -38.82 -55.88
N ALA A 27 49.05 -39.37 -54.79
CA ALA A 27 47.93 -40.32 -54.79
C ALA A 27 46.56 -39.62 -54.94
N GLY A 28 46.53 -38.28 -55.00
CA GLY A 28 45.28 -37.52 -55.14
C GLY A 28 44.34 -37.65 -53.94
N ILE A 29 44.84 -38.06 -52.78
CA ILE A 29 44.04 -38.21 -51.56
C ILE A 29 43.66 -36.81 -51.07
N GLY A 30 42.40 -36.44 -51.31
CA GLY A 30 41.87 -35.08 -51.19
C GLY A 30 41.07 -34.62 -52.43
N ARG A 31 41.14 -35.36 -53.55
CA ARG A 31 40.13 -35.29 -54.62
C ARG A 31 38.98 -36.23 -54.24
N GLU A 32 38.02 -35.71 -53.50
CA GLU A 32 36.67 -36.27 -53.61
C GLU A 32 36.15 -35.98 -55.02
N ASP A 33 35.51 -36.95 -55.66
CA ASP A 33 34.75 -36.71 -56.89
C ASP A 33 33.62 -35.71 -56.56
N ALA A 34 33.91 -34.41 -56.71
CA ALA A 34 33.08 -33.28 -56.31
C ALA A 34 31.89 -33.04 -57.26
N GLY A 35 31.28 -34.11 -57.76
CA GLY A 35 30.04 -34.08 -58.53
C GLY A 35 28.77 -34.24 -57.67
N VAL A 36 28.90 -34.64 -56.41
CA VAL A 36 27.77 -34.95 -55.52
C VAL A 36 27.80 -34.04 -54.29
N LEU A 37 26.87 -33.08 -54.24
CA LEU A 37 26.64 -32.21 -53.07
C LEU A 37 25.47 -32.77 -52.26
N LYS A 38 25.60 -32.83 -50.93
CA LYS A 38 24.50 -33.25 -50.05
C LYS A 38 23.50 -32.10 -49.89
N ARG A 39 22.22 -32.38 -50.11
CA ARG A 39 21.13 -31.44 -49.83
C ARG A 39 20.92 -31.33 -48.31
N GLY A 40 20.48 -30.17 -47.84
CA GLY A 40 20.00 -30.00 -46.45
C GLY A 40 18.78 -30.89 -46.17
N LEU A 41 18.50 -31.13 -44.90
CA LEU A 41 17.28 -31.84 -44.46
C LEU A 41 16.04 -30.95 -44.66
N HIS A 42 14.85 -31.54 -44.56
CA HIS A 42 13.57 -30.83 -44.73
C HIS A 42 13.47 -29.63 -43.75
N GLY A 43 13.21 -28.43 -44.27
CA GLY A 43 13.05 -27.19 -43.49
C GLY A 43 14.34 -26.36 -43.26
N GLU A 44 15.50 -26.83 -43.71
CA GLU A 44 16.80 -26.14 -43.57
C GLU A 44 17.05 -25.06 -44.64
N GLY A 45 16.23 -25.02 -45.69
CA GLY A 45 16.33 -24.04 -46.77
C GLY A 45 17.49 -24.28 -47.75
N THR A 46 17.83 -23.26 -48.54
CA THR A 46 18.86 -23.40 -49.59
C THR A 46 20.28 -23.27 -49.03
N THR A 47 21.09 -24.33 -49.19
CA THR A 47 22.51 -24.33 -48.79
C THR A 47 23.39 -23.96 -49.98
N VAL A 48 24.34 -23.02 -49.79
CA VAL A 48 25.25 -22.56 -50.85
C VAL A 48 26.62 -23.21 -50.70
N TYR A 49 27.05 -23.95 -51.72
CA TYR A 49 28.35 -24.62 -51.74
C TYR A 49 29.34 -23.91 -52.68
N PRO A 50 30.49 -23.43 -52.17
CA PRO A 50 31.54 -22.88 -53.01
C PRO A 50 32.35 -24.01 -53.67
N VAL A 51 32.22 -24.17 -54.99
CA VAL A 51 32.86 -25.25 -55.77
C VAL A 51 33.78 -24.66 -56.85
N ALA A 52 34.98 -25.21 -57.00
CA ALA A 52 35.90 -24.86 -58.09
C ALA A 52 35.65 -25.74 -59.31
N VAL A 53 35.24 -25.15 -60.43
CA VAL A 53 34.88 -25.88 -61.66
C VAL A 53 35.96 -25.66 -62.72
N ARG A 54 36.58 -26.74 -63.20
CA ARG A 54 37.51 -26.73 -64.34
C ARG A 54 36.78 -27.05 -65.63
N GLY A 55 37.05 -26.29 -66.70
CA GLY A 55 36.45 -26.47 -68.03
C GLY A 55 35.23 -25.58 -68.30
N LEU A 56 34.79 -24.79 -67.32
CA LEU A 56 33.78 -23.73 -67.52
C LEU A 56 34.39 -22.54 -68.29
N LEU A 57 35.66 -22.24 -68.03
CA LEU A 57 36.50 -21.22 -68.69
C LEU A 57 37.93 -21.76 -68.85
N GLU A 58 38.81 -21.02 -69.54
CA GLU A 58 40.23 -21.40 -69.74
C GLU A 58 40.99 -21.56 -68.42
N GLU A 59 40.57 -20.85 -67.36
CA GLU A 59 41.09 -20.97 -66.00
C GLU A 59 40.04 -21.53 -65.02
N GLU A 60 40.51 -22.22 -63.97
CA GLU A 60 39.66 -22.79 -62.91
C GLU A 60 38.87 -21.70 -62.19
N THR A 61 37.54 -21.74 -62.30
CA THR A 61 36.66 -20.69 -61.79
C THR A 61 35.88 -21.19 -60.57
N LYS A 62 35.89 -20.41 -59.48
CA LYS A 62 35.09 -20.70 -58.28
C LYS A 62 33.66 -20.19 -58.49
N VAL A 63 32.68 -21.06 -58.31
CA VAL A 63 31.26 -20.78 -58.45
C VAL A 63 30.55 -21.19 -57.17
N GLU A 64 29.57 -20.40 -56.75
CA GLU A 64 28.68 -20.73 -55.65
C GLU A 64 27.45 -21.45 -56.21
N ILE A 65 27.27 -22.71 -55.84
CA ILE A 65 26.15 -23.53 -56.29
C ILE A 65 25.09 -23.55 -55.18
N PRO A 66 23.93 -22.91 -55.36
CA PRO A 66 22.80 -23.05 -54.44
C PRO A 66 22.16 -24.43 -54.62
N VAL A 67 22.05 -25.17 -53.54
CA VAL A 67 21.42 -26.49 -53.50
C VAL A 67 20.22 -26.40 -52.54
N SER A 68 19.01 -26.53 -53.10
CA SER A 68 17.78 -26.57 -52.31
C SER A 68 17.74 -27.83 -51.43
N GLU A 69 17.02 -27.73 -50.31
CA GLU A 69 16.73 -28.84 -49.39
C GLU A 69 16.07 -30.04 -50.08
N GLN A 70 15.95 -31.14 -49.34
CA GLN A 70 15.18 -32.29 -49.77
C GLN A 70 13.69 -31.93 -49.80
N SER A 71 13.02 -32.26 -50.89
CA SER A 71 11.56 -32.13 -51.04
C SER A 71 10.99 -33.51 -51.29
N TYR A 72 9.85 -33.82 -50.67
CA TYR A 72 9.14 -35.06 -50.96
C TYR A 72 8.65 -35.07 -52.42
N SER A 73 8.63 -36.25 -53.03
CA SER A 73 7.87 -36.40 -54.28
C SER A 73 6.37 -36.29 -53.99
N GLU A 74 5.57 -35.99 -55.01
CA GLU A 74 4.11 -35.84 -54.88
C GLU A 74 3.46 -37.09 -54.25
N GLU A 75 3.86 -38.30 -54.69
CA GLU A 75 3.38 -39.57 -54.14
C GLU A 75 3.82 -39.81 -52.68
N GLU A 76 5.07 -39.47 -52.33
CA GLU A 76 5.58 -39.61 -50.96
C GLU A 76 4.96 -38.59 -49.99
N ALA A 77 4.65 -37.38 -50.47
CA ALA A 77 4.00 -36.33 -49.69
C ALA A 77 2.54 -36.70 -49.39
N GLU A 78 1.81 -37.24 -50.36
CA GLU A 78 0.45 -37.75 -50.14
C GLU A 78 0.43 -38.89 -49.10
N GLU A 79 1.33 -39.88 -49.23
CA GLU A 79 1.43 -40.98 -48.24
C GLU A 79 1.81 -40.49 -46.83
N LEU A 80 2.64 -39.44 -46.75
CA LEU A 80 3.04 -38.81 -45.50
C LEU A 80 1.88 -38.05 -44.85
N PHE A 81 1.18 -37.21 -45.61
CA PHE A 81 0.04 -36.46 -45.11
C PHE A 81 -1.11 -37.37 -44.67
N ASP A 82 -1.39 -38.45 -45.41
CA ASP A 82 -2.37 -39.47 -45.03
C ASP A 82 -2.00 -40.20 -43.74
N ARG A 83 -0.70 -40.39 -43.48
CA ARG A 83 -0.21 -40.95 -42.22
C ARG A 83 -0.42 -39.95 -41.08
N ILE A 84 0.02 -38.71 -41.27
CA ILE A 84 -0.13 -37.64 -40.28
C ILE A 84 -1.60 -37.45 -39.93
N GLN A 85 -2.51 -37.45 -40.90
CA GLN A 85 -3.96 -37.31 -40.66
C GLN A 85 -4.51 -38.38 -39.69
N ARG A 86 -3.97 -39.59 -39.70
CA ARG A 86 -4.44 -40.69 -38.83
C ARG A 86 -3.92 -40.57 -37.40
N GLU A 87 -2.73 -40.02 -37.24
CA GLU A 87 -2.04 -39.88 -35.94
C GLU A 87 -2.40 -38.55 -35.26
N LEU A 88 -2.68 -37.50 -36.04
CA LEU A 88 -2.97 -36.15 -35.56
C LEU A 88 -4.12 -36.07 -34.54
N PRO A 89 -5.25 -36.80 -34.69
CA PRO A 89 -6.34 -36.78 -33.71
C PRO A 89 -5.94 -37.24 -32.30
N GLU A 90 -4.92 -38.10 -32.17
CA GLU A 90 -4.45 -38.58 -30.86
C GLU A 90 -3.45 -37.60 -30.23
N GLU A 91 -2.62 -36.95 -31.04
CA GLU A 91 -1.59 -35.99 -30.60
C GLU A 91 -2.17 -34.65 -30.10
N ILE A 92 -3.33 -34.24 -30.63
CA ILE A 92 -3.94 -32.95 -30.30
C ILE A 92 -4.89 -32.97 -29.08
N LEU A 93 -5.17 -34.15 -28.50
CA LEU A 93 -6.15 -34.32 -27.41
C LEU A 93 -5.82 -33.53 -26.14
N GLY A 94 -4.53 -33.31 -25.85
CA GLY A 94 -4.09 -32.72 -24.60
C GLY A 94 -4.51 -33.56 -23.39
N GLU A 95 -5.31 -32.99 -22.50
CA GLU A 95 -5.86 -33.69 -21.31
C GLU A 95 -7.23 -34.35 -21.55
N ASN A 96 -7.78 -34.24 -22.77
CA ASN A 96 -9.10 -34.77 -23.11
C ASN A 96 -9.05 -36.26 -23.48
N GLU A 97 -10.12 -37.01 -23.18
CA GLU A 97 -10.20 -38.44 -23.52
C GLU A 97 -10.42 -38.69 -25.02
N SER A 98 -11.12 -37.78 -25.72
CA SER A 98 -11.39 -37.87 -27.15
C SER A 98 -11.83 -36.53 -27.73
N LEU A 99 -11.69 -36.36 -29.06
CA LEU A 99 -12.21 -35.18 -29.76
C LEU A 99 -13.75 -35.07 -29.74
N ALA A 100 -14.45 -36.17 -29.45
CA ALA A 100 -15.90 -36.18 -29.27
C ALA A 100 -16.35 -35.70 -27.88
N ALA A 101 -15.42 -35.42 -26.96
CA ALA A 101 -15.73 -34.96 -25.61
C ALA A 101 -14.62 -34.06 -25.07
N VAL A 102 -14.51 -32.84 -25.62
CA VAL A 102 -13.49 -31.86 -25.25
C VAL A 102 -14.04 -30.90 -24.19
N ARG A 103 -13.34 -30.78 -23.06
CA ARG A 103 -13.69 -29.87 -21.94
C ARG A 103 -12.53 -28.95 -21.56
N THR A 104 -11.31 -29.34 -21.88
CA THR A 104 -10.07 -28.61 -21.61
C THR A 104 -9.38 -28.26 -22.91
N ASP A 105 -8.43 -27.32 -22.84
CA ASP A 105 -7.68 -26.85 -24.01
C ASP A 105 -7.04 -28.00 -24.81
N LEU A 106 -7.05 -27.85 -26.14
CA LEU A 106 -6.42 -28.76 -27.09
C LEU A 106 -4.95 -28.39 -27.30
N ASN A 107 -4.13 -29.40 -27.61
CA ASN A 107 -2.72 -29.20 -27.91
C ASN A 107 -2.49 -29.08 -29.42
N LEU A 108 -2.79 -27.90 -29.98
CA LEU A 108 -2.63 -27.65 -31.42
C LEU A 108 -1.15 -27.42 -31.78
N ILE A 109 -0.45 -28.50 -32.12
CA ILE A 109 0.95 -28.46 -32.56
C ILE A 109 1.09 -27.73 -33.90
N SER A 110 2.14 -26.91 -34.05
CA SER A 110 2.37 -26.10 -35.26
C SER A 110 3.48 -26.66 -36.16
N TYR A 111 4.28 -27.62 -35.70
CA TYR A 111 5.40 -28.18 -36.45
C TYR A 111 5.72 -29.61 -36.01
N LEU A 112 5.93 -30.51 -36.96
CA LEU A 112 6.34 -31.90 -36.75
C LEU A 112 7.80 -32.08 -37.17
N ASP A 113 8.71 -31.98 -36.20
CA ASP A 113 10.18 -32.08 -36.43
C ASP A 113 10.61 -33.38 -37.14
N GLU A 114 9.93 -34.50 -36.84
CA GLU A 114 10.27 -35.81 -37.41
C GLU A 114 10.02 -35.88 -38.92
N TYR A 115 9.04 -35.13 -39.41
CA TYR A 115 8.58 -35.15 -40.79
C TYR A 115 8.93 -33.88 -41.57
N GLY A 116 9.31 -32.80 -40.87
CA GLY A 116 9.59 -31.49 -41.46
C GLY A 116 8.34 -30.78 -41.97
N VAL A 117 7.16 -31.05 -41.37
CA VAL A 117 5.85 -30.55 -41.82
C VAL A 117 5.35 -29.46 -40.87
N GLU A 118 4.96 -28.32 -41.43
CA GLU A 118 4.29 -27.23 -40.72
C GLU A 118 2.77 -27.46 -40.71
N ILE A 119 2.13 -27.17 -39.59
CA ILE A 119 0.68 -27.33 -39.40
C ILE A 119 0.09 -25.97 -39.02
N SER A 120 -0.88 -25.51 -39.80
CA SER A 120 -1.64 -24.29 -39.53
C SER A 120 -3.09 -24.63 -39.24
N TRP A 121 -3.63 -24.09 -38.14
CA TRP A 121 -4.97 -24.40 -37.66
C TRP A 121 -5.95 -23.26 -37.95
N ARG A 122 -7.09 -23.59 -38.55
CA ARG A 122 -8.23 -22.69 -38.72
C ARG A 122 -9.47 -23.27 -38.06
N THR A 123 -10.26 -22.38 -37.48
CA THR A 123 -11.46 -22.66 -36.69
C THR A 123 -12.45 -21.53 -36.93
N ASP A 124 -13.73 -21.79 -36.71
CA ASP A 124 -14.80 -20.78 -36.79
C ASP A 124 -14.72 -19.72 -35.67
N GLY A 125 -13.91 -19.98 -34.63
CA GLY A 125 -13.57 -19.03 -33.57
C GLY A 125 -14.65 -18.80 -32.52
N GLU A 126 -15.76 -19.54 -32.55
CA GLU A 126 -16.85 -19.36 -31.58
C GLU A 126 -16.61 -20.12 -30.27
N ARG A 127 -15.99 -21.30 -30.35
CA ARG A 127 -15.80 -22.22 -29.21
C ARG A 127 -14.36 -22.68 -29.01
N ILE A 128 -13.55 -22.71 -30.07
CA ILE A 128 -12.13 -23.07 -30.03
C ILE A 128 -11.36 -22.03 -30.83
N ASP A 129 -10.28 -21.48 -30.29
CA ASP A 129 -9.40 -20.58 -31.04
C ASP A 129 -8.24 -21.31 -31.74
N SER A 130 -7.54 -20.62 -32.65
CA SER A 130 -6.40 -21.18 -33.39
C SER A 130 -5.21 -21.59 -32.53
N PHE A 131 -5.22 -21.28 -31.23
CA PHE A 131 -4.20 -21.69 -30.26
C PHE A 131 -4.62 -22.93 -29.45
N GLY A 132 -5.86 -23.40 -29.62
CA GLY A 132 -6.40 -24.56 -28.92
C GLY A 132 -7.14 -24.24 -27.62
N THR A 133 -7.39 -22.97 -27.31
CA THR A 133 -8.16 -22.59 -26.11
C THR A 133 -9.64 -22.92 -26.30
N VAL A 134 -10.24 -23.61 -25.33
CA VAL A 134 -11.63 -24.09 -25.42
C VAL A 134 -12.55 -23.24 -24.53
N TYR A 135 -13.57 -22.65 -25.15
CA TYR A 135 -14.59 -21.80 -24.51
C TYR A 135 -15.90 -22.58 -24.28
N GLY A 136 -15.91 -23.43 -23.24
CA GLY A 136 -17.08 -24.26 -22.88
C GLY A 136 -18.18 -23.53 -22.10
N GLU A 137 -18.01 -22.26 -21.72
CA GLU A 137 -19.03 -21.49 -20.99
C GLU A 137 -20.26 -21.23 -21.86
N GLY A 138 -21.43 -21.66 -21.39
CA GLY A 138 -22.69 -21.54 -22.14
C GLY A 138 -22.85 -22.52 -23.30
N ALA A 139 -22.02 -23.57 -23.38
CA ALA A 139 -22.22 -24.66 -24.33
C ALA A 139 -23.41 -25.56 -23.93
N SER A 140 -24.11 -26.13 -24.93
CA SER A 140 -25.20 -27.09 -24.70
C SER A 140 -24.75 -28.30 -23.85
N PRO A 141 -25.60 -28.85 -22.96
CA PRO A 141 -25.29 -30.09 -22.23
C PRO A 141 -25.03 -31.31 -23.11
N GLU A 142 -25.55 -31.32 -24.34
CA GLU A 142 -25.35 -32.36 -25.35
C GLU A 142 -24.05 -32.16 -26.16
N GLY A 143 -23.37 -31.03 -25.97
CA GLY A 143 -22.17 -30.62 -26.70
C GLY A 143 -22.46 -29.82 -27.96
N GLU A 144 -21.50 -28.99 -28.36
CA GLU A 144 -21.53 -28.24 -29.63
C GLU A 144 -20.39 -28.73 -30.53
N GLU A 145 -20.70 -29.06 -31.78
CA GLU A 145 -19.74 -29.57 -32.75
C GLU A 145 -19.08 -28.41 -33.50
N VAL A 146 -17.75 -28.43 -33.52
CA VAL A 146 -16.84 -27.43 -34.11
C VAL A 146 -15.91 -28.17 -35.07
N TRP A 147 -15.62 -27.58 -36.22
CA TRP A 147 -14.72 -28.16 -37.20
C TRP A 147 -13.36 -27.48 -37.14
N LEU A 148 -12.31 -28.26 -36.92
CA LEU A 148 -10.92 -27.80 -36.99
C LEU A 148 -10.34 -28.14 -38.35
N GLU A 149 -9.88 -27.13 -39.07
CA GLU A 149 -9.14 -27.28 -40.32
C GLU A 149 -7.63 -27.27 -40.02
N ALA A 150 -6.93 -28.37 -40.33
CA ALA A 150 -5.48 -28.46 -40.27
C ALA A 150 -4.91 -28.39 -41.69
N GLU A 151 -4.13 -27.36 -41.97
CA GLU A 151 -3.37 -27.20 -43.21
C GLU A 151 -1.94 -27.69 -42.98
N LEU A 152 -1.60 -28.85 -43.55
CA LEU A 152 -0.27 -29.43 -43.56
C LEU A 152 0.52 -28.90 -44.74
N SER A 153 1.77 -28.49 -44.51
CA SER A 153 2.67 -27.98 -45.55
C SER A 153 4.10 -28.47 -45.33
N ASP A 154 4.70 -29.09 -46.35
CA ASP A 154 6.14 -29.40 -46.40
C ASP A 154 6.96 -28.30 -47.12
N GLY A 155 6.29 -27.19 -47.50
CA GLY A 155 6.84 -26.07 -48.25
C GLY A 155 6.62 -26.15 -49.76
N SER A 156 6.45 -27.34 -50.34
CA SER A 156 6.20 -27.55 -51.77
C SER A 156 4.78 -28.04 -52.07
N HIS A 157 4.21 -28.82 -51.15
CA HIS A 157 2.89 -29.44 -51.22
C HIS A 157 2.08 -29.04 -49.99
N GLN A 158 0.76 -28.96 -50.18
CA GLN A 158 -0.18 -28.57 -49.13
C GLN A 158 -1.38 -29.51 -49.13
N ALA A 159 -1.84 -29.89 -47.95
CA ALA A 159 -3.06 -30.68 -47.75
C ALA A 159 -3.88 -30.08 -46.60
N VAL A 160 -5.20 -30.04 -46.77
CA VAL A 160 -6.13 -29.52 -45.75
C VAL A 160 -7.01 -30.67 -45.29
N TYR A 161 -7.08 -30.86 -43.97
CA TYR A 161 -7.88 -31.90 -43.33
C TYR A 161 -8.81 -31.29 -42.29
N GLU A 162 -10.05 -31.78 -42.23
CA GLU A 162 -11.07 -31.32 -41.30
C GLU A 162 -11.31 -32.38 -40.22
N PHE A 163 -11.32 -31.94 -38.96
CA PHE A 163 -11.57 -32.78 -37.79
C PHE A 163 -12.79 -32.26 -37.01
N PRO A 164 -13.82 -33.10 -36.80
CA PRO A 164 -14.94 -32.73 -35.94
C PRO A 164 -14.53 -32.82 -34.46
N VAL A 165 -14.83 -31.77 -33.72
CA VAL A 165 -14.58 -31.66 -32.27
C VAL A 165 -15.85 -31.28 -31.55
N THR A 166 -16.24 -32.02 -30.53
CA THR A 166 -17.42 -31.71 -29.71
C THR A 166 -16.99 -31.06 -28.39
N VAL A 167 -17.31 -29.78 -28.22
CA VAL A 167 -17.05 -29.03 -26.99
C VAL A 167 -18.19 -29.24 -26.01
N LEU A 168 -17.86 -29.79 -24.85
CA LEU A 168 -18.79 -29.96 -23.73
C LEU A 168 -18.60 -28.85 -22.71
N PRO A 169 -19.66 -28.49 -21.96
CA PRO A 169 -19.54 -27.50 -20.89
C PRO A 169 -18.51 -27.97 -19.85
N PRO A 170 -17.89 -27.05 -19.10
CA PRO A 170 -16.91 -27.41 -18.08
C PRO A 170 -17.51 -28.41 -17.09
N ALA A 171 -16.71 -29.38 -16.66
CA ALA A 171 -17.14 -30.37 -15.67
C ALA A 171 -17.44 -29.66 -14.36
N ARG A 172 -18.74 -29.49 -14.04
CA ARG A 172 -19.18 -28.82 -12.82
C ARG A 172 -18.70 -29.59 -11.61
N THR A 173 -18.13 -28.88 -10.65
CA THR A 173 -17.73 -29.44 -9.36
C THR A 173 -18.97 -29.90 -8.59
N ALA A 174 -18.80 -30.85 -7.65
CA ALA A 174 -19.89 -31.30 -6.79
C ALA A 174 -20.55 -30.14 -6.02
N GLU A 175 -19.79 -29.09 -5.72
CA GLU A 175 -20.23 -27.88 -5.01
C GLU A 175 -21.14 -27.02 -5.90
N GLU A 176 -20.78 -26.79 -7.17
CA GLU A 176 -21.59 -26.03 -8.12
C GLU A 176 -22.91 -26.75 -8.47
N GLN A 177 -22.92 -28.07 -8.49
CA GLN A 177 -24.14 -28.84 -8.71
C GLN A 177 -25.13 -28.73 -7.54
N VAL A 178 -24.63 -28.66 -6.31
CA VAL A 178 -25.45 -28.41 -5.11
C VAL A 178 -26.05 -27.01 -5.17
N VAL A 179 -25.28 -26.01 -5.62
CA VAL A 179 -25.76 -24.63 -5.79
C VAL A 179 -26.85 -24.54 -6.84
N GLU A 180 -26.69 -25.15 -8.02
CA GLU A 180 -27.74 -25.08 -9.06
C GLU A 180 -29.03 -25.77 -8.61
N ARG A 181 -28.95 -26.93 -7.95
CA ARG A 181 -30.15 -27.60 -7.39
C ARG A 181 -30.87 -26.73 -6.36
N PHE A 182 -30.11 -26.01 -5.52
CA PHE A 182 -30.69 -25.04 -4.59
C PHE A 182 -31.36 -23.87 -5.34
N LEU A 183 -30.72 -23.35 -6.40
CA LEU A 183 -31.29 -22.28 -7.23
C LEU A 183 -32.55 -22.74 -7.98
N GLU A 184 -32.60 -23.98 -8.47
CA GLU A 184 -33.80 -24.57 -9.07
C GLU A 184 -34.95 -24.63 -8.06
N GLU A 185 -34.71 -25.11 -6.83
CA GLU A 185 -35.71 -25.12 -5.76
C GLU A 185 -36.18 -23.72 -5.38
N VAL A 186 -35.27 -22.74 -5.36
CA VAL A 186 -35.61 -21.32 -5.16
C VAL A 186 -36.47 -20.78 -6.31
N ARG A 187 -36.20 -21.15 -7.57
CA ARG A 187 -37.02 -20.76 -8.74
C ARG A 187 -38.42 -21.37 -8.66
N GLU A 188 -38.53 -22.65 -8.32
CA GLU A 188 -39.84 -23.31 -8.10
C GLU A 188 -40.62 -22.67 -6.94
N ALA A 189 -39.92 -22.31 -5.86
CA ALA A 189 -40.49 -21.58 -4.74
C ALA A 189 -40.98 -20.18 -5.16
N ASP A 190 -40.28 -19.49 -6.05
CA ASP A 190 -40.68 -18.17 -6.57
C ASP A 190 -41.94 -18.26 -7.44
N GLU A 191 -42.03 -19.27 -8.31
CA GLU A 191 -43.22 -19.50 -9.13
C GLU A 191 -44.49 -19.76 -8.30
N THR A 192 -44.33 -20.39 -7.14
CA THR A 192 -45.43 -20.71 -6.21
C THR A 192 -45.73 -19.56 -5.24
N GLN A 193 -44.72 -18.78 -4.85
CA GLN A 193 -44.84 -17.66 -3.91
C GLN A 193 -44.88 -16.30 -4.64
N ARG A 194 -45.91 -16.05 -5.46
CA ARG A 194 -46.10 -14.76 -6.16
C ARG A 194 -46.66 -13.62 -5.28
N GLY A 195 -46.34 -13.62 -3.99
CA GLY A 195 -46.79 -12.61 -3.02
C GLY A 195 -45.88 -11.38 -2.97
N GLU A 196 -46.21 -10.40 -2.11
CA GLU A 196 -45.35 -9.22 -1.88
C GLU A 196 -44.01 -9.56 -1.22
N ASN A 197 -43.94 -10.70 -0.51
CA ASN A 197 -42.72 -11.15 0.17
C ASN A 197 -42.39 -12.59 -0.27
N PHE A 198 -41.13 -12.80 -0.65
CA PHE A 198 -40.58 -14.11 -1.00
C PHE A 198 -39.87 -14.72 0.21
N THR A 199 -40.24 -15.94 0.60
CA THR A 199 -39.58 -16.65 1.71
C THR A 199 -38.63 -17.71 1.18
N LEU A 200 -37.36 -17.59 1.60
CA LEU A 200 -36.30 -18.53 1.23
C LEU A 200 -36.44 -19.85 2.02
N PRO A 201 -36.01 -20.99 1.45
CA PRO A 201 -36.10 -22.29 2.13
C PRO A 201 -35.28 -22.34 3.43
N GLU A 202 -35.88 -22.78 4.54
CA GLU A 202 -35.16 -22.93 5.82
C GLU A 202 -34.21 -24.14 5.84
N GLN A 203 -34.43 -25.11 4.94
CA GLN A 203 -33.64 -26.34 4.85
C GLN A 203 -33.39 -26.72 3.38
N PHE A 204 -32.19 -27.24 3.09
CA PHE A 204 -31.83 -27.81 1.79
C PHE A 204 -31.01 -29.09 2.00
N GLU A 205 -31.40 -30.19 1.35
CA GLU A 205 -30.75 -31.52 1.48
C GLU A 205 -30.48 -31.95 2.95
N GLY A 206 -31.39 -31.61 3.87
CA GLY A 206 -31.29 -31.96 5.31
C GLY A 206 -30.38 -31.05 6.15
N ARG A 207 -29.91 -29.93 5.60
CA ARG A 207 -29.14 -28.89 6.32
C ARG A 207 -29.99 -27.65 6.54
N GLU A 208 -29.94 -27.08 7.74
CA GLU A 208 -30.55 -25.77 8.04
C GLU A 208 -29.75 -24.63 7.39
N LEU A 209 -30.45 -23.71 6.73
CA LEU A 209 -29.88 -22.56 6.04
C LEU A 209 -30.10 -21.27 6.84
N ALA A 210 -29.10 -20.40 6.84
CA ALA A 210 -29.16 -19.09 7.48
C ALA A 210 -28.74 -18.01 6.48
N TYR A 211 -29.60 -17.00 6.30
CA TYR A 211 -29.40 -15.94 5.32
C TYR A 211 -28.94 -14.64 5.99
N ARG A 212 -27.99 -13.95 5.36
CA ARG A 212 -27.50 -12.63 5.79
C ARG A 212 -27.26 -11.76 4.56
N GLU A 213 -27.81 -10.55 4.57
CA GLU A 213 -27.46 -9.53 3.57
C GLU A 213 -26.00 -9.11 3.72
N THR A 214 -25.27 -9.13 2.61
CA THR A 214 -23.84 -8.75 2.56
C THR A 214 -23.63 -7.24 2.62
N GLU A 215 -24.65 -6.44 2.31
CA GLU A 215 -24.62 -4.97 2.41
C GLU A 215 -25.01 -4.46 3.81
N GLY A 216 -24.28 -4.91 4.83
CA GLY A 216 -24.43 -4.36 6.18
C GLY A 216 -23.88 -2.93 6.27
N GLN A 217 -24.57 -2.04 6.99
CA GLN A 217 -24.04 -0.72 7.33
C GLN A 217 -22.64 -0.84 7.98
N PRO A 218 -21.71 0.09 7.70
CA PRO A 218 -20.33 0.03 8.21
C PRO A 218 -20.25 0.27 9.73
N LEU A 219 -20.63 -0.73 10.53
CA LEU A 219 -20.58 -0.71 11.99
C LEU A 219 -19.14 -0.65 12.53
N TRP A 220 -18.13 -0.83 11.67
CA TRP A 220 -16.71 -0.68 12.01
C TRP A 220 -16.33 0.74 12.44
N ALA A 221 -17.14 1.77 12.11
CA ALA A 221 -16.89 3.15 12.53
C ALA A 221 -17.25 3.41 14.01
N LEU A 222 -18.09 2.58 14.64
CA LEU A 222 -18.50 2.73 16.04
C LEU A 222 -17.34 2.74 17.06
N PRO A 223 -16.36 1.82 17.01
CA PRO A 223 -15.22 1.88 17.92
C PRO A 223 -14.38 3.15 17.76
N PHE A 224 -14.28 3.71 16.55
CA PHE A 224 -13.58 4.99 16.31
C PHE A 224 -14.29 6.16 17.01
N PHE A 225 -15.62 6.25 16.91
CA PHE A 225 -16.41 7.25 17.63
C PHE A 225 -16.32 7.08 19.16
N GLY A 226 -16.23 5.84 19.66
CA GLY A 226 -15.99 5.56 21.07
C GLY A 226 -14.66 6.11 21.58
N ILE A 227 -13.57 5.88 20.84
CA ILE A 227 -12.23 6.41 21.17
C ILE A 227 -12.22 7.94 21.14
N LEU A 228 -12.84 8.53 20.11
CA LEU A 228 -12.92 9.98 19.96
C LEU A 228 -13.67 10.61 21.15
N ALA A 229 -14.81 10.05 21.55
CA ALA A 229 -15.57 10.50 22.70
C ALA A 229 -14.77 10.42 24.02
N ALA A 230 -14.02 9.33 24.23
CA ALA A 230 -13.17 9.18 25.42
C ALA A 230 -12.07 10.26 25.49
N VAL A 231 -11.43 10.57 24.35
CA VAL A 231 -10.41 11.63 24.26
C VAL A 231 -11.03 13.01 24.55
N PHE A 232 -12.23 13.29 24.04
CA PHE A 232 -12.91 14.56 24.31
C PHE A 232 -13.26 14.73 25.79
N LEU A 233 -13.79 13.70 26.44
CA LEU A 233 -14.16 13.75 27.86
C LEU A 233 -12.93 13.98 28.76
N GLU A 234 -11.80 13.30 28.48
CA GLU A 234 -10.58 13.50 29.28
C GLU A 234 -9.94 14.88 29.05
N THR A 235 -10.08 15.43 27.83
CA THR A 235 -9.56 16.75 27.49
C THR A 235 -10.38 17.85 28.16
N GLU A 236 -11.71 17.70 28.24
CA GLU A 236 -12.59 18.72 28.82
C GLU A 236 -12.28 18.96 30.30
N GLU A 237 -12.14 17.92 31.12
CA GLU A 237 -11.83 18.07 32.54
C GLU A 237 -10.45 18.71 32.78
N LYS A 238 -9.45 18.27 32.02
CA LYS A 238 -8.08 18.79 32.13
C LYS A 238 -8.04 20.25 31.67
N GLU A 239 -8.72 20.58 30.58
CA GLU A 239 -8.83 21.96 30.11
C GLU A 239 -9.60 22.84 31.07
N GLN A 240 -10.72 22.39 31.64
CA GLN A 240 -11.48 23.18 32.61
C GLN A 240 -10.63 23.51 33.85
N LYS A 241 -9.95 22.50 34.43
CA LYS A 241 -9.04 22.71 35.57
C LYS A 241 -7.90 23.65 35.21
N LYS A 242 -7.29 23.48 34.03
CA LYS A 242 -6.22 24.35 33.53
C LYS A 242 -6.72 25.79 33.32
N ARG A 243 -7.87 25.97 32.66
CA ARG A 243 -8.51 27.27 32.41
C ARG A 243 -8.88 27.97 33.72
N ALA A 244 -9.39 27.25 34.72
CA ALA A 244 -9.69 27.79 36.05
C ALA A 244 -8.41 28.26 36.76
N ARG A 245 -7.35 27.45 36.74
CA ARG A 245 -6.05 27.81 37.31
C ARG A 245 -5.43 29.02 36.61
N GLU A 246 -5.38 29.00 35.29
CA GLU A 246 -4.89 30.14 34.49
C GLU A 246 -5.71 31.40 34.74
N ARG A 247 -7.04 31.29 34.89
CA ARG A 247 -7.91 32.42 35.21
C ARG A 247 -7.58 33.01 36.58
N ARG A 248 -7.38 32.17 37.61
CA ARG A 248 -6.95 32.59 38.95
C ARG A 248 -5.60 33.29 38.90
N GLU A 249 -4.60 32.67 38.26
CA GLU A 249 -3.25 33.24 38.12
C GLU A 249 -3.28 34.59 37.37
N ARG A 250 -4.06 34.68 36.29
CA ARG A 250 -4.24 35.92 35.52
C ARG A 250 -4.90 37.04 36.34
N GLU A 251 -5.92 36.71 37.13
CA GLU A 251 -6.58 37.67 38.00
C GLU A 251 -5.63 38.20 39.08
N LEU A 252 -4.87 37.30 39.72
CA LEU A 252 -3.85 37.66 40.71
C LEU A 252 -2.79 38.59 40.11
N LEU A 253 -2.25 38.29 38.91
CA LEU A 253 -1.27 39.16 38.25
C LEU A 253 -1.85 40.54 37.91
N ARG A 254 -3.12 40.60 37.50
CA ARG A 254 -3.80 41.87 37.20
C ARG A 254 -4.00 42.74 38.44
N ASP A 255 -4.32 42.12 39.57
CA ASP A 255 -4.59 42.81 40.84
C ASP A 255 -3.30 43.16 41.60
N TYR A 256 -2.17 42.50 41.32
CA TYR A 256 -0.90 42.71 42.02
C TYR A 256 -0.42 44.18 42.03
N PRO A 257 -0.38 44.91 40.89
CA PRO A 257 -0.01 46.32 40.91
C PRO A 257 -0.94 47.18 41.79
N GLU A 258 -2.23 46.85 41.85
CA GLU A 258 -3.21 47.57 42.67
C GLU A 258 -2.95 47.32 44.17
N VAL A 259 -2.68 46.07 44.55
CA VAL A 259 -2.34 45.69 45.93
C VAL A 259 -1.07 46.41 46.41
N VAL A 260 0.00 46.35 45.60
CA VAL A 260 1.26 47.01 45.95
C VAL A 260 1.09 48.53 46.04
N SER A 261 0.33 49.14 45.12
CA SER A 261 0.07 50.58 45.12
C SER A 261 -0.68 51.03 46.38
N LYS A 262 -1.75 50.33 46.78
CA LYS A 262 -2.49 50.67 47.99
C LYS A 262 -1.64 50.52 49.25
N LEU A 263 -0.88 49.42 49.37
CA LEU A 263 0.04 49.22 50.49
C LEU A 263 1.11 50.32 50.53
N ALA A 264 1.70 50.68 49.39
CA ALA A 264 2.69 51.74 49.30
C ALA A 264 2.13 53.11 49.71
N VAL A 265 0.88 53.42 49.35
CA VAL A 265 0.19 54.66 49.78
C VAL A 265 0.01 54.70 51.29
N PHE A 266 -0.53 53.65 51.90
CA PHE A 266 -0.78 53.59 53.34
C PHE A 266 0.52 53.59 54.16
N LEU A 267 1.53 52.83 53.73
CA LEU A 267 2.86 52.86 54.33
C LEU A 267 3.52 54.25 54.16
N GLY A 268 3.32 54.89 53.01
CA GLY A 268 3.77 56.26 52.74
C GLY A 268 3.10 57.32 53.61
N ALA A 269 1.88 57.06 54.08
CA ALA A 269 1.14 57.88 55.03
C ALA A 269 1.58 57.68 56.50
N GLY A 270 2.54 56.78 56.75
CA GLY A 270 3.10 56.53 58.08
C GLY A 270 2.43 55.39 58.86
N LEU A 271 1.54 54.62 58.24
CA LEU A 271 0.97 53.41 58.86
C LEU A 271 2.03 52.30 58.96
N THR A 272 1.86 51.40 59.95
CA THR A 272 2.65 50.17 60.05
C THR A 272 2.24 49.18 58.97
N VAL A 273 3.06 48.15 58.71
CA VAL A 273 2.73 47.08 57.74
C VAL A 273 1.37 46.45 58.02
N ARG A 274 1.08 46.16 59.29
CA ARG A 274 -0.21 45.64 59.72
C ARG A 274 -1.34 46.65 59.52
N GLY A 275 -1.16 47.92 59.92
CA GLY A 275 -2.20 48.94 59.75
C GLY A 275 -2.51 49.22 58.28
N ALA A 276 -1.49 49.21 57.41
CA ALA A 276 -1.67 49.32 55.96
C ALA A 276 -2.43 48.10 55.40
N TRP A 277 -2.11 46.89 55.87
CA TRP A 277 -2.81 45.66 55.48
C TRP A 277 -4.29 45.67 55.88
N GLU A 278 -4.57 46.04 57.13
CA GLU A 278 -5.93 46.18 57.67
C GLU A 278 -6.76 47.17 56.83
N GLN A 279 -6.22 48.33 56.49
CA GLN A 279 -6.92 49.32 55.65
C GLN A 279 -7.20 48.83 54.23
N VAL A 280 -6.29 48.05 53.62
CA VAL A 280 -6.51 47.46 52.30
C VAL A 280 -7.64 46.42 52.34
N VAL A 281 -7.66 45.56 53.36
CA VAL A 281 -8.72 44.56 53.53
C VAL A 281 -10.06 45.21 53.83
N GLU A 282 -10.10 46.22 54.71
CA GLU A 282 -11.33 46.94 55.05
C GLU A 282 -11.92 47.65 53.83
N SER A 283 -11.07 48.30 53.02
CA SER A 283 -11.48 48.93 51.76
C SER A 283 -12.07 47.90 50.77
N TYR A 284 -11.50 46.70 50.70
CA TYR A 284 -12.02 45.61 49.88
C TYR A 284 -13.36 45.07 50.39
N GLU A 285 -13.48 44.82 51.70
CA GLU A 285 -14.74 44.34 52.29
C GLU A 285 -15.89 45.32 52.10
N ARG A 286 -15.61 46.62 52.24
CA ARG A 286 -16.59 47.68 51.98
C ARG A 286 -17.09 47.64 50.54
N ASN A 287 -16.17 47.59 49.57
CA ASN A 287 -16.51 47.48 48.16
C ASN A 287 -17.32 46.20 47.87
N ARG A 288 -16.99 45.07 48.51
CA ARG A 288 -17.76 43.81 48.39
C ARG A 288 -19.19 43.95 48.92
N ARG A 289 -19.40 44.62 50.06
CA ARG A 289 -20.74 44.89 50.63
C ARG A 289 -21.58 45.80 49.73
N GLU A 290 -20.93 46.66 48.96
CA GLU A 290 -21.55 47.57 47.98
C GLU A 290 -21.80 46.91 46.61
N GLY A 291 -21.61 45.59 46.47
CA GLY A 291 -21.85 44.83 45.24
C GLY A 291 -20.61 44.64 44.36
N GLY A 292 -19.42 44.97 44.86
CA GLY A 292 -18.14 44.73 44.19
C GLY A 292 -17.83 43.24 44.03
N ARG A 293 -17.15 42.89 42.93
CA ARG A 293 -16.73 41.51 42.63
C ARG A 293 -15.71 40.98 43.66
N GLU A 294 -15.80 39.69 43.96
CA GLU A 294 -14.77 38.97 44.71
C GLU A 294 -13.47 38.89 43.89
N ARG A 295 -12.33 39.06 44.56
CA ARG A 295 -11.02 39.02 43.92
C ARG A 295 -10.05 38.17 44.73
N PHE A 296 -9.41 37.20 44.08
CA PHE A 296 -8.56 36.21 44.74
C PHE A 296 -7.46 36.84 45.61
N ALA A 297 -6.74 37.85 45.11
CA ALA A 297 -5.65 38.49 45.86
C ALA A 297 -6.12 39.05 47.20
N TYR A 298 -7.27 39.73 47.20
CA TYR A 298 -7.82 40.37 48.38
C TYR A 298 -8.47 39.37 49.35
N GLU A 299 -9.05 38.28 48.85
CA GLU A 299 -9.53 37.18 49.70
C GLU A 299 -8.37 36.50 50.44
N GLU A 300 -7.23 36.27 49.78
CA GLU A 300 -6.03 35.75 50.43
C GLU A 300 -5.48 36.74 51.47
N MET A 301 -5.54 38.05 51.20
CA MET A 301 -5.16 39.09 52.17
C MET A 301 -6.09 39.11 53.40
N ARG A 302 -7.40 38.95 53.18
CA ARG A 302 -8.42 38.85 54.23
C ARG A 302 -8.20 37.63 55.11
N GLN A 303 -7.95 36.47 54.51
CA GLN A 303 -7.63 35.24 55.24
C GLN A 303 -6.36 35.38 56.08
N ALA A 304 -5.31 36.01 55.54
CA ALA A 304 -4.10 36.27 56.29
C ALA A 304 -4.34 37.21 57.47
N LEU A 305 -5.19 38.23 57.31
CA LEU A 305 -5.57 39.12 58.42
C LEU A 305 -6.34 38.36 59.51
N GLU A 306 -7.33 37.54 59.15
CA GLU A 306 -8.05 36.68 60.10
C GLU A 306 -7.11 35.73 60.86
N GLN A 307 -6.07 35.20 60.21
CA GLN A 307 -5.07 34.38 60.88
C GLN A 307 -4.28 35.18 61.92
N MET A 308 -3.89 36.43 61.61
CA MET A 308 -3.21 37.32 62.55
C MET A 308 -4.08 37.64 63.77
N GLU A 309 -5.38 37.86 63.57
CA GLU A 309 -6.35 38.04 64.65
C GLU A 309 -6.47 36.78 65.54
N LYS A 310 -6.37 35.60 64.94
CA LYS A 310 -6.31 34.30 65.62
C LYS A 310 -4.95 33.99 66.25
N LYS A 311 -4.12 35.01 66.51
CA LYS A 311 -2.80 34.93 67.16
C LYS A 311 -1.72 34.18 66.35
N VAL A 312 -1.90 33.97 65.05
CA VAL A 312 -0.79 33.52 64.19
C VAL A 312 0.23 34.67 64.06
N PRO A 313 1.55 34.41 64.21
CA PRO A 313 2.56 35.45 64.06
C PRO A 313 2.48 36.13 62.68
N GLU A 314 2.50 37.47 62.65
CA GLU A 314 2.34 38.28 61.43
C GLU A 314 3.30 37.85 60.29
N GLY A 315 4.58 37.60 60.63
CA GLY A 315 5.56 37.13 59.65
C GLY A 315 5.16 35.80 58.99
N LYS A 316 4.57 34.88 59.76
CA LYS A 316 4.07 33.60 59.23
C LYS A 316 2.84 33.82 58.35
N ALA A 317 1.91 34.68 58.76
CA ALA A 317 0.72 35.00 57.99
C ALA A 317 1.06 35.68 56.64
N TYR A 318 2.06 36.57 56.58
CA TYR A 318 2.52 37.15 55.31
C TYR A 318 3.15 36.10 54.39
N GLN A 319 3.96 35.18 54.92
CA GLN A 319 4.54 34.09 54.13
C GLN A 319 3.46 33.13 53.59
N GLU A 320 2.45 32.83 54.41
CA GLU A 320 1.33 31.96 54.03
C GLU A 320 0.48 32.60 52.93
N PHE A 321 0.22 33.91 53.00
CA PHE A 321 -0.37 34.68 51.90
C PHE A 321 0.42 34.61 50.60
N GLY A 322 1.75 34.77 50.66
CA GLY A 322 2.60 34.66 49.47
C GLY A 322 2.51 33.27 48.83
N ARG A 323 2.48 32.23 49.67
CA ARG A 323 2.34 30.82 49.24
C ARG A 323 0.95 30.50 48.69
N SER A 324 -0.11 31.01 49.31
CA SER A 324 -1.49 30.73 48.88
C SER A 324 -1.82 31.41 47.54
N CYS A 325 -1.31 32.62 47.32
CA CYS A 325 -1.32 33.29 46.00
C CYS A 325 -0.55 32.48 44.95
N GLY A 326 0.54 31.80 45.32
CA GLY A 326 1.24 30.84 44.47
C GLY A 326 2.01 31.44 43.29
N LEU A 327 2.24 32.76 43.29
CA LEU A 327 2.92 33.50 42.22
C LEU A 327 4.16 34.23 42.76
N GLN A 328 5.23 34.29 41.96
CA GLN A 328 6.51 34.90 42.33
C GLN A 328 6.39 36.36 42.83
N PRO A 329 5.60 37.26 42.20
CA PRO A 329 5.45 38.63 42.68
C PRO A 329 4.87 38.72 44.11
N TYR A 330 3.93 37.84 44.45
CA TYR A 330 3.30 37.78 45.76
C TYR A 330 4.23 37.17 46.82
N LEU A 331 5.03 36.16 46.47
CA LEU A 331 6.07 35.60 47.35
C LEU A 331 7.12 36.66 47.69
N LYS A 332 7.55 37.45 46.70
CA LYS A 332 8.50 38.54 46.89
C LYS A 332 7.90 39.65 47.77
N LEU A 333 6.64 40.02 47.53
CA LEU A 333 5.92 40.98 48.37
C LEU A 333 5.85 40.51 49.83
N ALA A 334 5.49 39.25 50.07
CA ALA A 334 5.46 38.67 51.41
C ALA A 334 6.82 38.77 52.13
N GLY A 335 7.91 38.46 51.42
CA GLY A 335 9.28 38.60 51.96
C GLY A 335 9.63 40.06 52.28
N LEU A 336 9.25 41.01 51.42
CA LEU A 336 9.48 42.44 51.65
C LEU A 336 8.71 42.97 52.87
N LEU A 337 7.47 42.53 53.07
CA LEU A 337 6.65 42.90 54.22
C LEU A 337 7.21 42.31 55.51
N GLU A 338 7.69 41.07 55.48
CA GLU A 338 8.34 40.45 56.63
C GLU A 338 9.65 41.15 57.01
N GLN A 339 10.50 41.48 56.02
CA GLN A 339 11.74 42.20 56.23
C GLN A 339 11.48 43.59 56.81
N ASN A 340 10.49 44.30 56.27
CA ASN A 340 10.13 45.63 56.77
C ASN A 340 9.68 45.62 58.23
N ARG A 341 8.93 44.60 58.65
CA ARG A 341 8.53 44.42 60.05
C ARG A 341 9.74 44.25 60.98
N ARG A 342 10.84 43.65 60.50
CA ARG A 342 12.06 43.41 61.30
C ARG A 342 13.04 44.60 61.28
N GLU A 343 13.17 45.31 60.17
CA GLU A 343 14.27 46.27 59.92
C GLU A 343 13.82 47.74 59.76
N GLY A 344 12.52 48.02 59.60
CA GLY A 344 11.96 49.37 59.50
C GLY A 344 11.85 49.95 58.07
N THR A 345 11.13 51.08 57.93
CA THR A 345 10.59 51.65 56.67
C THR A 345 11.57 52.37 55.74
N LYS A 346 12.86 52.50 56.08
CA LYS A 346 13.78 53.40 55.36
C LYS A 346 14.09 52.99 53.90
N ASN A 347 13.99 51.71 53.53
CA ASN A 347 14.28 51.23 52.16
C ASN A 347 13.07 50.63 51.41
N LEU A 348 11.92 50.41 52.05
CA LEU A 348 10.78 49.71 51.44
C LEU A 348 10.11 50.53 50.34
N ARG A 349 10.05 51.85 50.48
CA ARG A 349 9.38 52.75 49.53
C ARG A 349 10.04 52.74 48.15
N GLY A 350 11.38 52.72 48.10
CA GLY A 350 12.14 52.61 46.85
C GLY A 350 11.97 51.24 46.19
N MET A 351 11.99 50.17 46.99
CA MET A 351 11.80 48.80 46.51
C MET A 351 10.37 48.56 45.97
N MET A 352 9.34 49.07 46.64
CA MET A 352 7.96 49.01 46.15
C MET A 352 7.75 49.83 44.88
N GLY A 353 8.40 50.99 44.75
CA GLY A 353 8.34 51.82 43.53
C GLY A 353 8.90 51.13 42.29
N LEU A 354 10.05 50.47 42.42
CA LEU A 354 10.67 49.68 41.34
C LEU A 354 9.83 48.45 40.99
N GLU A 355 9.29 47.76 41.98
CA GLU A 355 8.42 46.59 41.76
C GLU A 355 7.09 46.99 41.07
N MET A 356 6.50 48.13 41.45
CA MET A 356 5.29 48.64 40.79
C MET A 356 5.51 48.95 39.31
N ALA A 357 6.65 49.56 38.95
CA ALA A 357 6.98 49.85 37.55
C ALA A 357 7.10 48.56 36.73
N SER A 358 7.82 47.56 37.26
CA SER A 358 7.96 46.23 36.66
C SER A 358 6.60 45.53 36.49
N ALA A 359 5.77 45.54 37.53
CA ALA A 359 4.45 44.89 37.52
C ALA A 359 3.46 45.56 36.55
N PHE A 360 3.55 46.88 36.38
CA PHE A 360 2.72 47.62 35.43
C PHE A 360 3.11 47.33 33.98
N GLU A 361 4.41 47.19 33.71
CA GLU A 361 4.92 46.79 32.40
C GLU A 361 4.55 45.34 32.07
N GLU A 362 4.61 44.45 33.05
CA GLU A 362 4.16 43.06 32.92
C GLU A 362 2.66 42.95 32.63
N ARG A 363 1.82 43.79 33.26
CA ARG A 363 0.39 43.91 32.95
C ARG A 363 0.13 44.30 31.48
N LYS A 364 0.94 45.21 30.92
CA LYS A 364 0.83 45.62 29.52
C LYS A 364 1.18 44.48 28.56
N ASN A 365 2.22 43.71 28.89
CA ASN A 365 2.64 42.56 28.09
C ASN A 365 1.63 41.39 28.16
N LEU A 366 1.01 41.16 29.32
CA LEU A 366 -0.05 40.17 29.48
C LEU A 366 -1.28 40.49 28.63
N ALA A 367 -1.67 41.77 28.55
CA ALA A 367 -2.77 42.19 27.69
C ALA A 367 -2.50 41.92 26.20
N ARG A 368 -1.23 42.04 25.77
CA ARG A 368 -0.82 41.77 24.38
C ARG A 368 -0.83 40.27 24.05
N LYS A 369 -0.26 39.43 24.94
CA LYS A 369 -0.29 37.97 24.79
C LYS A 369 -1.71 37.41 24.71
N GLN A 370 -2.66 38.00 25.46
CA GLN A 370 -4.07 37.61 25.40
C GLN A 370 -4.72 37.85 24.03
N GLY A 371 -4.24 38.85 23.27
CA GLY A 371 -4.67 39.05 21.88
C GLY A 371 -4.16 37.96 20.94
N GLU A 372 -2.96 37.44 21.20
CA GLU A 372 -2.32 36.39 20.38
C GLU A 372 -2.87 34.98 20.68
N GLU A 373 -3.11 34.66 21.95
CA GLU A 373 -3.64 33.35 22.38
C GLU A 373 -5.10 33.10 21.96
N ALA A 374 -5.89 34.15 21.75
CA ALA A 374 -7.27 34.04 21.27
C ALA A 374 -7.32 33.51 19.82
N GLY A 375 -6.33 33.86 18.99
CA GLY A 375 -6.26 33.41 17.59
C GLY A 375 -5.85 31.94 17.45
N THR A 376 -4.92 31.47 18.29
CA THR A 376 -4.40 30.09 18.20
C THR A 376 -5.33 29.04 18.77
N LYS A 377 -6.14 29.37 19.78
CA LYS A 377 -7.14 28.43 20.35
C LYS A 377 -8.28 28.06 19.39
N LEU A 378 -8.52 28.89 18.36
CA LEU A 378 -9.52 28.61 17.31
C LEU A 378 -9.00 27.63 16.23
N LEU A 379 -7.71 27.35 16.16
CA LEU A 379 -7.13 26.45 15.16
C LEU A 379 -7.29 24.96 15.51
N LEU A 380 -7.28 24.61 16.79
CA LEU A 380 -7.39 23.22 17.22
C LEU A 380 -8.73 22.55 16.80
N PRO A 381 -9.91 23.20 17.00
CA PRO A 381 -11.18 22.66 16.51
C PRO A 381 -11.22 22.48 14.98
N LEU A 382 -10.54 23.37 14.24
CA LEU A 382 -10.48 23.32 12.78
C LEU A 382 -9.72 22.07 12.27
N PHE A 383 -8.58 21.74 12.88
CA PHE A 383 -7.83 20.53 12.54
C PHE A 383 -8.59 19.24 12.87
N LEU A 384 -9.34 19.23 13.97
CA LEU A 384 -10.17 18.09 14.37
C LEU A 384 -11.30 17.84 13.36
N MET A 385 -11.99 18.92 12.93
CA MET A 385 -13.01 18.85 11.88
C MET A 385 -12.44 18.32 10.56
N LEU A 386 -11.24 18.77 10.17
CA LEU A 386 -10.56 18.31 8.96
C LEU A 386 -10.24 16.80 9.04
N GLY A 387 -9.79 16.30 10.19
CA GLY A 387 -9.50 14.88 10.41
C GLY A 387 -10.73 13.98 10.26
N VAL A 388 -11.89 14.43 10.75
CA VAL A 388 -13.16 13.68 10.60
C VAL A 388 -13.58 13.60 9.13
N VAL A 389 -13.49 14.70 8.39
CA VAL A 389 -13.81 14.72 6.94
C VAL A 389 -12.87 13.80 6.16
N MET A 390 -11.57 13.83 6.47
CA MET A 390 -10.57 12.96 5.83
C MET A 390 -10.86 11.48 6.08
N ALA A 391 -11.21 11.12 7.32
CA ALA A 391 -11.59 9.75 7.67
C ALA A 391 -12.85 9.30 6.92
N MET A 392 -13.87 10.16 6.81
CA MET A 392 -15.10 9.87 6.07
C MET A 392 -14.86 9.58 4.58
N VAL A 393 -13.87 10.23 3.97
CA VAL A 393 -13.51 10.01 2.55
C VAL A 393 -12.61 8.79 2.36
N MET A 394 -11.65 8.54 3.24
CA MET A 394 -10.74 7.37 3.13
C MET A 394 -11.41 6.04 3.52
N ALA A 395 -12.38 6.09 4.42
CA ALA A 395 -13.11 4.94 4.95
C ALA A 395 -13.70 4.03 3.85
N PRO A 396 -14.49 4.54 2.89
CA PRO A 396 -14.99 3.75 1.77
C PRO A 396 -13.87 3.27 0.84
N ALA A 397 -12.87 4.14 0.58
CA ALA A 397 -11.79 3.83 -0.34
C ALA A 397 -10.91 2.66 0.13
N LEU A 398 -10.70 2.50 1.44
CA LEU A 398 -9.91 1.38 1.98
C LEU A 398 -10.70 0.07 2.08
N LEU A 399 -12.03 0.13 2.06
CA LEU A 399 -12.90 -1.05 2.11
C LEU A 399 -13.34 -1.52 0.72
N SER A 400 -13.14 -0.69 -0.31
CA SER A 400 -13.39 -1.02 -1.71
C SER A 400 -12.18 -1.67 -2.40
N PHE A 401 -11.12 -2.01 -1.67
CA PHE A 401 -9.92 -2.69 -2.17
C PHE A 401 -9.77 -4.10 -1.60
#